data_AF-A0AAU9CBC1-F1
#
_entry.id   AF-A0AAU9CBC1-F1
#
_cell.length_a   1.000
_cell.length_b   1.000
_cell.length_c   1.000
_cell.angle_alpha   90.00
_cell.angle_beta   90.00
_cell.angle_gamma   90.00
#
_symmetry.space_group_name_H-M   'P 1'
#
loop_
_entity.id
_entity.type
_entity.pdbx_description
1 polymer ?
#
loop_
_entity_poly.entity_id
_entity_poly.type
_entity_poly.pdbx_seq_one_letter_code
_entity_poly.pdbx_strand_id
1 'polypeptide(L)'
;MAQMKTPGVYIKELNAFPNSVVEVSTAVPAFIGYTERAENAGKPLDGMPVRITSLAEFNQYFGGPAPSTFTLAEATAPAEGDEGKSASAPDIKVADKTDGQKGVFKGYDINEVGPNFRLYNSIRLFYQNGGGPCYIVSIGNYSAKSIDPGVLTDGLNPLVKEMEPTMLIIPELTSLESADDAFPVQQAMLGQCQKMQSRISILDVFDGFKERDPDPKVDVINVFRNTVGTNALMYGAAYYPWLHTTIVQDSELGLHNLDDDGLAKLKDLLTIEQTSGLSDEDKGKQAVVDMLSLFDLVMTRGADGDGNEVLAVQDIHNMLITLSPAYNSIITDIKNRLNLLPPSSAMAGIMTMVDATRGVWKAPANVSVNSVIAPTVNISHDEQQDLNVTLQGKSINAIRSFIGEGVLVWGARTLDGNSQDWRYINVRRTMIMLEQSIKAAAKAFVFEPNVAGTWITIKGMIENFLYQQWKNGALAGSQAADAYSVSVGLGSTMTANDILDGIMRITVLVAISRPAEFIEITFQQQMQKS
;
A
#
# COMPACT_ATOMS: atom_id res chain seq x y z
N MET A 1 42.64 30.42 -21.00
CA MET A 1 43.84 30.35 -20.14
C MET A 1 44.51 31.71 -20.11
N ALA A 2 44.51 32.41 -18.98
CA ALA A 2 45.31 33.61 -18.82
C ALA A 2 46.79 33.21 -18.79
N GLN A 3 47.56 33.69 -19.77
CA GLN A 3 49.01 33.48 -19.85
C GLN A 3 49.70 34.14 -18.64
N MET A 4 50.35 33.33 -17.80
CA MET A 4 51.29 33.83 -16.80
C MET A 4 52.53 34.37 -17.53
N LYS A 5 52.84 35.67 -17.35
CA LYS A 5 53.86 36.39 -18.14
C LYS A 5 55.15 36.72 -17.38
N THR A 6 55.27 36.34 -16.11
CA THR A 6 56.50 36.56 -15.33
C THR A 6 56.79 35.41 -14.36
N PRO A 7 58.07 35.11 -14.05
CA PRO A 7 58.44 34.14 -13.02
C PRO A 7 58.07 34.66 -11.62
N GLY A 8 57.29 33.88 -10.85
CA GLY A 8 56.86 34.23 -9.49
C GLY A 8 56.00 33.13 -8.86
N VAL A 9 55.71 33.24 -7.56
CA VAL A 9 54.74 32.39 -6.85
C VAL A 9 53.37 33.07 -6.90
N TYR A 10 52.37 32.37 -7.42
CA TYR A 10 51.00 32.87 -7.55
C TYR A 10 50.07 32.09 -6.63
N ILE A 11 49.26 32.78 -5.84
CA ILE A 11 48.14 32.18 -5.11
C ILE A 11 46.91 32.25 -6.01
N LYS A 12 46.37 31.09 -6.37
CA LYS A 12 45.08 30.98 -7.04
C LYS A 12 44.07 30.53 -6.01
N GLU A 13 43.19 31.43 -5.59
CA GLU A 13 42.00 31.04 -4.82
C GLU A 13 41.06 30.27 -5.76
N LEU A 14 41.01 28.97 -5.56
CA LEU A 14 39.98 28.10 -6.10
C LEU A 14 38.86 28.06 -5.06
N ASN A 15 37.60 28.15 -5.50
CA ASN A 15 36.48 27.86 -4.62
C ASN A 15 36.70 26.48 -3.99
N ALA A 16 36.70 26.41 -2.66
CA ALA A 16 37.08 25.22 -1.91
C ALA A 16 36.12 24.03 -2.11
N PHE A 17 34.92 24.29 -2.62
CA PHE A 17 33.88 23.29 -2.79
C PHE A 17 33.38 23.30 -4.24
N PRO A 18 33.63 22.24 -5.03
CA PRO A 18 32.87 22.02 -6.26
C PRO A 18 31.39 21.75 -5.93
N ASN A 19 30.53 21.80 -6.95
CA ASN A 19 29.16 21.28 -6.83
C ASN A 19 29.21 19.88 -6.20
N SER A 20 28.43 19.65 -5.14
CA SER A 20 28.32 18.35 -4.49
C SER A 20 27.10 17.61 -5.02
N VAL A 21 27.19 16.28 -5.13
CA VAL A 21 25.98 15.48 -5.33
C VAL A 21 25.13 15.57 -4.07
N VAL A 22 23.88 16.02 -4.22
CA VAL A 22 22.87 15.98 -3.17
C VAL A 22 22.03 14.74 -3.38
N GLU A 23 21.76 14.02 -2.30
CA GLU A 23 20.88 12.86 -2.32
C GLU A 23 19.46 13.27 -2.70
N VAL A 24 18.87 12.59 -3.69
CA VAL A 24 17.45 12.76 -4.02
C VAL A 24 16.58 12.11 -2.94
N SER A 25 15.34 12.59 -2.78
CA SER A 25 14.34 11.93 -1.92
C SER A 25 14.23 10.44 -2.25
N THR A 26 14.22 9.57 -1.23
CA THR A 26 14.16 8.11 -1.42
C THR A 26 12.78 7.52 -1.10
N ALA A 27 11.96 8.25 -0.35
CA ALA A 27 10.67 7.79 0.15
C ALA A 27 9.56 8.84 0.00
N VAL A 28 9.19 9.12 -1.24
CA VAL A 28 8.04 9.97 -1.57
C VAL A 28 7.08 9.15 -2.42
N PRO A 29 6.07 8.50 -1.82
CA PRO A 29 5.08 7.75 -2.58
C PRO A 29 4.14 8.66 -3.35
N ALA A 30 3.65 8.17 -4.48
CA ALA A 30 2.49 8.71 -5.18
C ALA A 30 1.33 7.72 -5.08
N PHE A 31 0.23 8.18 -4.52
CA PHE A 31 -1.04 7.48 -4.44
C PHE A 31 -1.99 7.98 -5.53
N ILE A 32 -2.65 7.05 -6.20
CA ILE A 32 -3.65 7.34 -7.22
C ILE A 32 -4.96 6.71 -6.75
N GLY A 33 -6.06 7.47 -6.81
CA GLY A 33 -7.39 6.94 -6.56
C GLY A 33 -8.49 8.00 -6.44
N TYR A 34 -9.71 7.56 -6.14
CA TYR A 34 -10.87 8.45 -5.99
C TYR A 34 -10.87 9.15 -4.61
N THR A 35 -11.31 10.41 -4.61
CA THR A 35 -11.35 11.27 -3.41
C THR A 35 -12.73 11.90 -3.24
N GLU A 36 -13.10 12.41 -2.07
CA GLU A 36 -14.41 13.07 -1.91
C GLU A 36 -14.54 14.29 -2.84
N ARG A 37 -13.46 15.07 -2.90
CA ARG A 37 -13.30 16.24 -3.77
C ARG A 37 -11.85 16.36 -4.20
N ALA A 38 -11.55 17.32 -5.07
CA ALA A 38 -10.17 17.65 -5.41
C ALA A 38 -10.08 19.16 -5.67
N GLU A 39 -9.90 19.96 -4.63
CA GLU A 39 -9.81 21.41 -4.78
C GLU A 39 -8.92 22.08 -3.74
N ASN A 40 -8.39 23.25 -4.07
CA ASN A 40 -7.73 24.14 -3.12
C ASN A 40 -8.20 25.57 -3.32
N ALA A 41 -8.97 26.09 -2.34
CA ALA A 41 -9.52 27.44 -2.37
C ALA A 41 -10.27 27.76 -3.69
N GLY A 42 -11.11 26.83 -4.14
CA GLY A 42 -11.90 26.95 -5.37
C GLY A 42 -11.15 26.69 -6.68
N LYS A 43 -9.88 26.27 -6.62
CA LYS A 43 -9.13 25.79 -7.80
C LYS A 43 -9.23 24.26 -7.89
N PRO A 44 -9.68 23.70 -9.03
CA PRO A 44 -9.76 22.25 -9.19
C PRO A 44 -8.36 21.63 -9.22
N LEU A 45 -8.23 20.45 -8.62
CA LEU A 45 -7.01 19.65 -8.53
C LEU A 45 -7.17 18.28 -9.23
N ASP A 46 -8.31 18.01 -9.85
CA ASP A 46 -8.60 16.74 -10.53
C ASP A 46 -7.52 16.38 -11.55
N GLY A 47 -7.01 15.15 -11.47
CA GLY A 47 -5.96 14.63 -12.35
C GLY A 47 -4.59 15.30 -12.18
N MET A 48 -4.41 16.21 -11.21
CA MET A 48 -3.12 16.86 -10.95
C MET A 48 -2.39 16.15 -9.79
N PRO A 49 -1.07 15.88 -9.91
CA PRO A 49 -0.27 15.44 -8.79
C PRO A 49 -0.15 16.57 -7.77
N VAL A 50 -0.65 16.34 -6.55
CA VAL A 50 -0.56 17.30 -5.45
C VAL A 50 0.30 16.70 -4.36
N ARG A 51 1.39 17.39 -4.03
CA ARG A 51 2.26 17.02 -2.93
C ARG A 51 1.64 17.46 -1.61
N ILE A 52 1.46 16.52 -0.69
CA ILE A 52 0.98 16.74 0.68
C ILE A 52 2.01 16.22 1.68
N THR A 53 1.90 16.69 2.92
CA THR A 53 2.82 16.36 4.02
C THR A 53 2.12 15.76 5.23
N SER A 54 0.79 15.78 5.27
CA SER A 54 0.00 15.25 6.38
C SER A 54 -1.40 14.81 5.95
N LEU A 55 -2.05 14.01 6.80
CA LEU A 55 -3.46 13.67 6.65
C LEU A 55 -4.37 14.92 6.74
N ALA A 56 -3.98 15.95 7.49
CA ALA A 56 -4.75 17.19 7.57
C ALA A 56 -4.80 17.92 6.22
N GLU A 57 -3.67 17.98 5.51
CA GLU A 57 -3.64 18.51 4.14
C GLU A 57 -4.44 17.63 3.16
N PHE A 58 -4.39 16.31 3.34
CA PHE A 58 -5.26 15.40 2.57
C PHE A 58 -6.73 15.79 2.77
N ASN A 59 -7.20 15.86 4.03
CA ASN A 59 -8.59 16.20 4.33
C ASN A 59 -8.97 17.59 3.78
N GLN A 60 -8.04 18.55 3.83
CA GLN A 60 -8.27 19.89 3.29
C GLN A 60 -8.54 19.85 1.79
N TYR A 61 -7.67 19.21 1.00
CA TYR A 61 -7.72 19.23 -0.46
C TYR A 61 -8.65 18.17 -1.08
N PHE A 62 -8.74 17.00 -0.44
CA PHE A 62 -9.34 15.80 -0.99
C PHE A 62 -10.56 15.29 -0.22
N GLY A 63 -10.79 15.81 0.98
CA GLY A 63 -11.92 15.44 1.84
C GLY A 63 -11.71 14.16 2.65
N GLY A 64 -12.81 13.62 3.17
CA GLY A 64 -12.90 12.51 4.11
C GLY A 64 -13.11 11.13 3.48
N PRO A 65 -13.51 10.13 4.29
CA PRO A 65 -13.78 8.78 3.79
C PRO A 65 -15.00 8.77 2.86
N ALA A 66 -15.02 7.81 1.93
CA ALA A 66 -16.21 7.52 1.16
C ALA A 66 -17.34 6.99 2.07
N PRO A 67 -18.60 7.38 1.84
CA PRO A 67 -19.73 6.73 2.48
C PRO A 67 -19.73 5.25 2.09
N SER A 68 -19.60 4.37 3.08
CA SER A 68 -19.71 2.92 2.87
C SER A 68 -21.12 2.47 3.23
N THR A 69 -21.83 1.96 2.24
CA THR A 69 -23.22 1.54 2.35
C THR A 69 -23.33 0.04 2.16
N PHE A 70 -24.15 -0.62 2.97
CA PHE A 70 -24.37 -2.05 2.96
C PHE A 70 -25.87 -2.34 2.93
N THR A 71 -26.22 -3.46 2.32
CA THR A 71 -27.58 -3.99 2.30
C THR A 71 -27.63 -5.34 3.01
N LEU A 72 -28.80 -5.68 3.55
CA LEU A 72 -29.03 -6.96 4.22
C LEU A 72 -29.90 -7.83 3.32
N ALA A 73 -29.42 -9.02 2.99
CA ALA A 73 -30.18 -10.03 2.25
C ALA A 73 -30.45 -11.25 3.13
N GLU A 74 -31.62 -11.88 2.98
CA GLU A 74 -31.84 -13.19 3.62
C GLU A 74 -30.95 -14.24 2.95
N ALA A 75 -30.18 -14.97 3.75
CA ALA A 75 -29.28 -15.98 3.25
C ALA A 75 -30.08 -17.13 2.62
N THR A 76 -29.77 -17.47 1.38
CA THR A 76 -30.42 -18.57 0.68
C THR A 76 -29.84 -19.91 1.12
N ALA A 77 -30.69 -20.90 1.35
CA ALA A 77 -30.23 -22.28 1.48
C ALA A 77 -29.60 -22.73 0.15
N PRO A 78 -28.56 -23.59 0.16
CA PRO A 78 -27.97 -24.12 -1.06
C PRO A 78 -29.06 -24.74 -1.94
N ALA A 79 -29.04 -24.44 -3.25
CA ALA A 79 -29.99 -24.97 -4.21
C ALA A 79 -29.89 -26.51 -4.27
N GLU A 80 -31.03 -27.19 -4.41
CA GLU A 80 -31.07 -28.65 -4.60
C GLU A 80 -30.24 -29.04 -5.84
N GLY A 81 -29.12 -29.75 -5.62
CA GLY A 81 -28.18 -30.17 -6.68
C GLY A 81 -26.71 -29.82 -6.42
N ASP A 82 -26.40 -29.02 -5.41
CA ASP A 82 -25.03 -28.55 -5.09
C ASP A 82 -24.40 -29.30 -3.89
N GLU A 83 -24.62 -30.62 -3.79
CA GLU A 83 -24.26 -31.51 -2.65
C GLU A 83 -22.74 -31.64 -2.36
N GLY A 84 -21.88 -30.83 -2.97
CA GLY A 84 -20.43 -30.83 -2.76
C GLY A 84 -19.81 -29.47 -2.42
N LYS A 85 -20.58 -28.38 -2.43
CA LYS A 85 -20.11 -27.05 -2.03
C LYS A 85 -20.72 -26.69 -0.68
N SER A 86 -19.89 -26.51 0.35
CA SER A 86 -20.39 -25.90 1.59
C SER A 86 -20.93 -24.52 1.24
N ALA A 87 -22.24 -24.29 1.38
CA ALA A 87 -22.76 -22.93 1.40
C ALA A 87 -22.01 -22.16 2.50
N SER A 88 -21.59 -20.93 2.21
CA SER A 88 -21.01 -20.06 3.22
C SER A 88 -22.02 -19.90 4.36
N ALA A 89 -21.56 -19.99 5.61
CA ALA A 89 -22.43 -19.67 6.73
C ALA A 89 -22.90 -18.22 6.60
N PRO A 90 -24.18 -17.90 6.89
CA PRO A 90 -24.65 -16.53 6.83
C PRO A 90 -23.87 -15.65 7.80
N ASP A 91 -23.63 -14.40 7.40
CA ASP A 91 -22.87 -13.43 8.18
C ASP A 91 -23.51 -13.20 9.55
N ILE A 92 -24.85 -13.11 9.59
CA ILE A 92 -25.65 -12.92 10.79
C ILE A 92 -26.61 -14.08 10.97
N LYS A 93 -26.71 -14.58 12.21
CA LYS A 93 -27.71 -15.58 12.61
C LYS A 93 -28.55 -15.05 13.76
N VAL A 94 -29.84 -14.90 13.52
CA VAL A 94 -30.79 -14.54 14.58
C VAL A 94 -31.65 -15.75 14.89
N ALA A 95 -31.72 -16.10 16.17
CA ALA A 95 -32.58 -17.20 16.61
C ALA A 95 -34.03 -16.80 16.37
N ASP A 96 -34.75 -17.60 15.58
CA ASP A 96 -36.18 -17.41 15.36
C ASP A 96 -36.93 -18.47 16.17
N LYS A 97 -37.52 -18.05 17.29
CA LYS A 97 -38.26 -18.95 18.18
C LYS A 97 -39.77 -18.86 18.00
N THR A 98 -40.27 -18.22 16.94
CA THR A 98 -41.71 -17.95 16.75
C THR A 98 -42.57 -19.21 16.59
N ASP A 99 -41.97 -20.38 16.29
CA ASP A 99 -42.72 -21.64 16.07
C ASP A 99 -42.44 -22.75 17.11
N GLY A 100 -41.91 -22.41 18.29
CA GLY A 100 -41.68 -23.39 19.37
C GLY A 100 -40.60 -24.46 19.10
N GLN A 101 -40.04 -24.51 17.88
CA GLN A 101 -38.90 -25.35 17.54
C GLN A 101 -37.60 -24.70 18.03
N LYS A 102 -37.00 -25.28 19.07
CA LYS A 102 -35.65 -24.92 19.51
C LYS A 102 -34.65 -25.23 18.38
N GLY A 103 -34.02 -24.19 17.83
CA GLY A 103 -32.86 -24.34 16.93
C GLY A 103 -33.03 -23.80 15.51
N VAL A 104 -34.16 -23.16 15.17
CA VAL A 104 -34.33 -22.46 13.88
C VAL A 104 -33.66 -21.09 13.97
N PHE A 105 -32.79 -20.79 13.00
CA PHE A 105 -32.12 -19.50 12.86
C PHE A 105 -32.46 -18.92 11.49
N LYS A 106 -32.72 -17.62 11.44
CA LYS A 106 -32.72 -16.88 10.17
C LYS A 106 -31.33 -16.32 9.92
N GLY A 107 -30.80 -16.63 8.73
CA GLY A 107 -29.51 -16.16 8.26
C GLY A 107 -29.65 -14.91 7.41
N TYR A 108 -28.75 -13.96 7.57
CA TYR A 108 -28.66 -12.78 6.71
C TYR A 108 -27.22 -12.55 6.27
N ASP A 109 -27.05 -12.17 5.00
CA ASP A 109 -25.79 -11.79 4.40
C ASP A 109 -25.71 -10.26 4.28
N ILE A 110 -24.52 -9.73 4.58
CA ILE A 110 -24.23 -8.29 4.53
C ILE A 110 -23.43 -8.02 3.27
N ASN A 111 -24.03 -7.29 2.34
CA ASN A 111 -23.43 -7.02 1.03
C ASN A 111 -23.10 -5.53 0.89
N GLU A 112 -21.88 -5.23 0.46
CA GLU A 112 -21.48 -3.85 0.16
C GLU A 112 -22.21 -3.35 -1.08
N VAL A 113 -22.69 -2.11 -1.05
CA VAL A 113 -23.45 -1.48 -2.13
C VAL A 113 -22.59 -0.39 -2.78
N GLY A 114 -22.31 -0.59 -4.06
CA GLY A 114 -21.51 0.36 -4.84
C GLY A 114 -20.00 0.10 -4.77
N PRO A 115 -19.20 1.00 -5.37
CA PRO A 115 -17.75 0.83 -5.44
C PRO A 115 -17.06 1.08 -4.09
N ASN A 116 -16.10 0.21 -3.76
CA ASN A 116 -15.31 0.33 -2.54
C ASN A 116 -14.06 1.22 -2.77
N PHE A 117 -14.19 2.51 -2.46
CA PHE A 117 -13.08 3.47 -2.58
C PHE A 117 -12.11 3.37 -1.39
N ARG A 118 -10.92 2.82 -1.63
CA ARG A 118 -9.94 2.50 -0.57
C ARG A 118 -8.96 3.61 -0.25
N LEU A 119 -8.77 4.59 -1.14
CA LEU A 119 -7.67 5.56 -1.05
C LEU A 119 -7.59 6.25 0.31
N TYR A 120 -8.70 6.71 0.88
CA TYR A 120 -8.72 7.43 2.15
C TYR A 120 -8.16 6.59 3.31
N ASN A 121 -8.69 5.38 3.50
CA ASN A 121 -8.26 4.48 4.57
C ASN A 121 -6.84 3.95 4.33
N SER A 122 -6.44 3.80 3.07
CA SER A 122 -5.05 3.52 2.68
C SER A 122 -4.09 4.64 3.08
N ILE A 123 -4.47 5.91 2.89
CA ILE A 123 -3.65 7.06 3.34
C ILE A 123 -3.57 7.12 4.87
N ARG A 124 -4.66 6.83 5.59
CA ARG A 124 -4.60 6.69 7.05
C ARG A 124 -3.61 5.61 7.45
N LEU A 125 -3.67 4.43 6.84
CA LEU A 125 -2.76 3.32 7.11
C LEU A 125 -1.29 3.66 6.79
N PHE A 126 -1.05 4.40 5.71
CA PHE A 126 0.27 4.93 5.35
C PHE A 126 0.86 5.81 6.46
N TYR A 127 0.11 6.82 6.94
CA TYR A 127 0.59 7.71 7.99
C TYR A 127 0.76 7.00 9.35
N GLN A 128 -0.09 6.02 9.68
CA GLN A 128 0.08 5.20 10.91
C GLN A 128 1.35 4.34 10.91
N ASN A 129 1.89 4.04 9.72
CA ASN A 129 3.10 3.24 9.53
C ASN A 129 4.35 4.08 9.28
N GLY A 130 4.34 5.37 9.65
CA GLY A 130 5.49 6.26 9.51
C GLY A 130 5.57 6.96 8.14
N GLY A 131 4.42 7.15 7.50
CA GLY A 131 4.30 7.92 6.28
C GLY A 131 4.80 9.36 6.42
N GLY A 132 5.48 9.84 5.37
CA GLY A 132 5.97 11.20 5.23
C GLY A 132 5.28 11.93 4.08
N PRO A 133 5.96 12.91 3.44
CA PRO A 133 5.42 13.58 2.26
C PRO A 133 5.07 12.60 1.14
N CYS A 134 3.91 12.78 0.52
CA CYS A 134 3.45 11.96 -0.59
C CYS A 134 2.74 12.81 -1.64
N TYR A 135 2.58 12.25 -2.84
CA TYR A 135 1.76 12.81 -3.89
C TYR A 135 0.42 12.10 -3.91
N ILE A 136 -0.66 12.86 -4.12
CA ILE A 136 -1.98 12.35 -4.41
C ILE A 136 -2.35 12.76 -5.83
N VAL A 137 -2.83 11.80 -6.62
CA VAL A 137 -3.50 12.06 -7.89
C VAL A 137 -4.95 11.62 -7.72
N SER A 138 -5.84 12.60 -7.56
CA SER A 138 -7.28 12.33 -7.58
C SER A 138 -7.71 12.07 -9.02
N ILE A 139 -8.38 10.94 -9.27
CA ILE A 139 -8.83 10.53 -10.60
C ILE A 139 -10.36 10.57 -10.76
N GLY A 140 -11.05 11.15 -9.78
CA GLY A 140 -12.50 11.22 -9.73
C GLY A 140 -12.99 11.32 -8.29
N ASN A 141 -14.32 11.30 -8.14
CA ASN A 141 -14.96 11.39 -6.83
C ASN A 141 -15.96 10.27 -6.53
N TYR A 142 -16.47 10.27 -5.31
CA TYR A 142 -17.37 9.22 -4.80
C TYR A 142 -18.75 9.15 -5.47
N SER A 143 -19.05 10.05 -6.43
CA SER A 143 -20.25 9.91 -7.27
C SER A 143 -20.08 8.90 -8.42
N ALA A 144 -18.86 8.40 -8.65
CA ALA A 144 -18.61 7.35 -9.63
C ALA A 144 -19.36 6.06 -9.25
N LYS A 145 -19.99 5.42 -10.25
CA LYS A 145 -20.79 4.20 -10.04
C LYS A 145 -19.95 2.92 -10.03
N SER A 146 -18.74 2.98 -10.58
CA SER A 146 -17.78 1.89 -10.64
C SER A 146 -16.36 2.45 -10.68
N ILE A 147 -15.38 1.61 -10.37
CA ILE A 147 -13.95 1.91 -10.47
C ILE A 147 -13.50 1.46 -11.87
N ASP A 148 -13.04 2.39 -12.69
CA ASP A 148 -12.63 2.11 -14.07
C ASP A 148 -11.11 1.88 -14.15
N PRO A 149 -10.64 0.73 -14.69
CA PRO A 149 -9.21 0.41 -14.77
C PRO A 149 -8.45 1.33 -15.73
N GLY A 150 -9.10 1.86 -16.77
CA GLY A 150 -8.55 2.88 -17.66
C GLY A 150 -8.31 4.19 -16.94
N VAL A 151 -9.26 4.64 -16.11
CA VAL A 151 -9.12 5.86 -15.29
C VAL A 151 -7.99 5.72 -14.26
N LEU A 152 -7.86 4.55 -13.62
CA LEU A 152 -6.71 4.25 -12.74
C LEU A 152 -5.38 4.33 -13.48
N THR A 153 -5.32 3.78 -14.70
CA THR A 153 -4.14 3.82 -15.55
C THR A 153 -3.81 5.24 -16.01
N ASP A 154 -4.81 6.04 -16.36
CA ASP A 154 -4.64 7.43 -16.79
C ASP A 154 -4.11 8.33 -15.67
N GLY A 155 -4.40 8.01 -14.41
CA GLY A 155 -3.83 8.66 -13.23
C GLY A 155 -2.30 8.57 -13.13
N LEU A 156 -1.66 7.64 -13.85
CA LEU A 156 -0.20 7.53 -13.92
C LEU A 156 0.44 8.61 -14.83
N ASN A 157 -0.29 9.08 -15.84
CA ASN A 157 0.23 9.98 -16.89
C ASN A 157 0.78 11.30 -16.33
N PRO A 158 0.09 12.00 -15.41
CA PRO A 158 0.57 13.26 -14.85
C PRO A 158 1.88 13.09 -14.07
N LEU A 159 2.08 11.94 -13.40
CA LEU A 159 3.28 11.64 -12.61
C LEU A 159 4.54 11.46 -13.46
N VAL A 160 4.45 11.33 -14.77
CA VAL A 160 5.61 11.30 -15.68
C VAL A 160 6.35 12.64 -15.68
N LYS A 161 5.64 13.74 -15.38
CA LYS A 161 6.24 15.09 -15.31
C LYS A 161 6.92 15.36 -13.96
N GLU A 162 6.58 14.58 -12.94
CA GLU A 162 7.12 14.72 -11.59
C GLU A 162 8.29 13.75 -11.40
N MET A 163 9.47 14.27 -11.01
CA MET A 163 10.66 13.43 -10.77
C MET A 163 10.79 12.97 -9.31
N GLU A 164 10.18 13.68 -8.36
CA GLU A 164 10.27 13.39 -6.92
C GLU A 164 9.64 12.05 -6.49
N PRO A 165 8.51 11.58 -7.07
CA PRO A 165 7.92 10.31 -6.66
C PRO A 165 8.87 9.12 -6.83
N THR A 166 9.03 8.34 -5.76
CA THR A 166 9.89 7.15 -5.69
C THR A 166 9.13 5.84 -5.50
N MET A 167 7.84 5.90 -5.18
CA MET A 167 6.97 4.72 -5.06
C MET A 167 5.63 5.00 -5.73
N LEU A 168 5.06 4.00 -6.40
CA LEU A 168 3.72 4.06 -6.98
C LEU A 168 2.79 3.10 -6.24
N ILE A 169 1.63 3.60 -5.82
CA ILE A 169 0.60 2.85 -5.11
C ILE A 169 -0.77 3.22 -5.66
N ILE A 170 -1.58 2.21 -5.99
CA ILE A 170 -2.97 2.38 -6.45
C ILE A 170 -3.86 1.45 -5.60
N PRO A 171 -4.31 1.88 -4.40
CA PRO A 171 -5.00 0.97 -3.49
C PRO A 171 -6.30 0.37 -4.07
N GLU A 172 -7.00 1.15 -4.89
CA GLU A 172 -8.28 0.76 -5.51
C GLU A 172 -8.15 -0.32 -6.58
N LEU A 173 -6.93 -0.68 -7.00
CA LEU A 173 -6.74 -1.85 -7.88
C LEU A 173 -7.36 -3.12 -7.27
N THR A 174 -7.41 -3.18 -5.93
CA THR A 174 -7.97 -4.30 -5.16
C THR A 174 -9.49 -4.24 -4.99
N SER A 175 -10.13 -3.17 -5.47
CA SER A 175 -11.58 -2.98 -5.47
C SER A 175 -12.21 -3.11 -6.86
N LEU A 176 -11.41 -3.45 -7.88
CA LEU A 176 -11.91 -3.77 -9.22
C LEU A 176 -12.76 -5.06 -9.18
N GLU A 177 -13.65 -5.21 -10.15
CA GLU A 177 -14.58 -6.36 -10.20
C GLU A 177 -13.87 -7.69 -10.40
N SER A 178 -12.73 -7.67 -11.12
CA SER A 178 -11.99 -8.88 -11.43
C SER A 178 -10.48 -8.66 -11.39
N ALA A 179 -9.78 -9.78 -11.20
CA ALA A 179 -8.33 -9.82 -11.28
C ALA A 179 -7.83 -9.39 -12.68
N ASP A 180 -8.54 -9.77 -13.74
CA ASP A 180 -8.23 -9.45 -15.13
C ASP A 180 -8.22 -7.94 -15.42
N ASP A 181 -9.04 -7.16 -14.71
CA ASP A 181 -9.05 -5.69 -14.79
C ASP A 181 -7.89 -5.06 -14.03
N ALA A 182 -7.44 -5.69 -12.93
CA ALA A 182 -6.35 -5.17 -12.10
C ALA A 182 -4.97 -5.34 -12.75
N PHE A 183 -4.76 -6.41 -13.52
CA PHE A 183 -3.44 -6.74 -14.06
C PHE A 183 -2.89 -5.73 -15.09
N PRO A 184 -3.68 -5.20 -16.05
CA PRO A 184 -3.22 -4.13 -16.94
C PRO A 184 -2.74 -2.89 -16.18
N VAL A 185 -3.42 -2.52 -15.08
CA VAL A 185 -3.04 -1.39 -14.23
C VAL A 185 -1.69 -1.67 -13.56
N GLN A 186 -1.49 -2.86 -12.99
CA GLN A 186 -0.21 -3.26 -12.39
C GLN A 186 0.94 -3.26 -13.41
N GLN A 187 0.70 -3.76 -14.61
CA GLN A 187 1.66 -3.73 -15.71
C GLN A 187 2.00 -2.29 -16.13
N ALA A 188 1.02 -1.39 -16.17
CA ALA A 188 1.23 0.02 -16.47
C ALA A 188 2.09 0.71 -15.39
N MET A 189 1.85 0.42 -14.11
CA MET A 189 2.70 0.90 -13.00
C MET A 189 4.15 0.45 -13.19
N LEU A 190 4.37 -0.85 -13.46
CA LEU A 190 5.71 -1.40 -13.70
C LEU A 190 6.38 -0.78 -14.94
N GLY A 191 5.61 -0.59 -16.03
CA GLY A 191 6.08 0.06 -17.25
C GLY A 191 6.53 1.51 -17.01
N GLN A 192 5.79 2.27 -16.21
CA GLN A 192 6.20 3.62 -15.83
C GLN A 192 7.47 3.59 -14.98
N CYS A 193 7.60 2.67 -14.03
CA CYS A 193 8.81 2.53 -13.22
C CYS A 193 10.05 2.22 -14.10
N GLN A 194 9.91 1.34 -15.10
CA GLN A 194 10.98 1.07 -16.06
C GLN A 194 11.35 2.29 -16.90
N LYS A 195 10.35 3.06 -17.34
CA LYS A 195 10.56 4.26 -18.15
C LYS A 195 11.25 5.37 -17.36
N MET A 196 10.83 5.60 -16.13
CA MET A 196 11.29 6.71 -15.31
C MET A 196 12.60 6.39 -14.57
N GLN A 197 12.78 5.12 -14.16
CA GLN A 197 13.93 4.62 -13.38
C GLN A 197 14.18 5.38 -12.07
N SER A 198 13.19 6.15 -11.59
CA SER A 198 13.25 6.93 -10.35
C SER A 198 12.35 6.35 -9.26
N ARG A 199 11.56 5.32 -9.58
CA ARG A 199 10.52 4.79 -8.70
C ARG A 199 10.33 3.29 -8.82
N ILE A 200 9.68 2.71 -7.81
CA ILE A 200 9.22 1.32 -7.78
C ILE A 200 7.70 1.25 -7.59
N SER A 201 7.09 0.15 -7.99
CA SER A 201 5.68 -0.14 -7.73
C SER A 201 5.54 -1.04 -6.52
N ILE A 202 4.66 -0.67 -5.58
CA ILE A 202 4.25 -1.55 -4.49
C ILE A 202 2.89 -2.12 -4.88
N LEU A 203 2.85 -3.44 -5.06
CA LEU A 203 1.69 -4.15 -5.57
C LEU A 203 1.08 -5.02 -4.48
N ASP A 204 -0.25 -5.09 -4.49
CA ASP A 204 -0.99 -6.04 -3.69
C ASP A 204 -1.42 -7.22 -4.56
N VAL A 205 -1.38 -8.41 -3.98
CA VAL A 205 -2.03 -9.57 -4.61
C VAL A 205 -3.54 -9.31 -4.62
N PHE A 206 -4.15 -9.31 -5.80
CA PHE A 206 -5.60 -9.19 -5.96
C PHE A 206 -6.29 -10.36 -5.26
N ASP A 207 -7.40 -10.12 -4.56
CA ASP A 207 -8.01 -11.09 -3.65
C ASP A 207 -7.05 -11.68 -2.59
N GLY A 208 -5.98 -10.96 -2.25
CA GLY A 208 -4.98 -11.40 -1.29
C GLY A 208 -5.48 -11.59 0.15
N PHE A 209 -6.78 -11.39 0.38
CA PHE A 209 -7.46 -11.79 1.61
C PHE A 209 -7.78 -13.29 1.67
N LYS A 210 -7.88 -13.97 0.51
CA LYS A 210 -8.21 -15.39 0.40
C LYS A 210 -7.01 -16.28 0.73
N GLU A 211 -7.31 -17.44 1.31
CA GLU A 211 -6.34 -18.54 1.43
C GLU A 211 -5.91 -19.06 0.05
N ARG A 212 -4.77 -19.74 0.02
CA ARG A 212 -4.28 -20.37 -1.19
C ARG A 212 -5.12 -21.58 -1.57
N ASP A 213 -5.41 -21.71 -2.86
CA ASP A 213 -6.20 -22.83 -3.36
C ASP A 213 -5.27 -23.95 -3.88
N PRO A 214 -5.59 -25.22 -3.64
CA PRO A 214 -4.86 -26.33 -4.25
C PRO A 214 -4.89 -26.36 -5.78
N ASP A 215 -5.95 -25.82 -6.42
CA ASP A 215 -6.04 -25.66 -7.86
C ASP A 215 -5.27 -24.39 -8.31
N PRO A 216 -4.16 -24.54 -9.06
CA PRO A 216 -3.34 -23.40 -9.51
C PRO A 216 -4.08 -22.39 -10.39
N LYS A 217 -5.24 -22.75 -10.96
CA LYS A 217 -6.03 -21.86 -11.82
C LYS A 217 -6.80 -20.80 -11.03
N VAL A 218 -7.12 -21.09 -9.77
CA VAL A 218 -7.87 -20.19 -8.89
C VAL A 218 -7.06 -19.74 -7.67
N ASP A 219 -5.89 -20.35 -7.41
CA ASP A 219 -4.93 -19.89 -6.41
C ASP A 219 -4.48 -18.45 -6.69
N VAL A 220 -4.80 -17.53 -5.78
CA VAL A 220 -4.54 -16.08 -5.92
C VAL A 220 -3.08 -15.76 -6.24
N ILE A 221 -2.15 -16.55 -5.70
CA ILE A 221 -0.71 -16.41 -5.93
C ILE A 221 -0.33 -16.80 -7.35
N ASN A 222 -0.78 -17.97 -7.82
CA ASN A 222 -0.53 -18.42 -9.18
C ASN A 222 -1.20 -17.52 -10.22
N VAL A 223 -2.44 -17.09 -9.98
CA VAL A 223 -3.14 -16.13 -10.84
C VAL A 223 -2.32 -14.84 -10.95
N PHE A 224 -1.93 -14.21 -9.83
CA PHE A 224 -1.09 -13.01 -9.85
C PHE A 224 0.22 -13.20 -10.62
N ARG A 225 0.93 -14.33 -10.38
CA ARG A 225 2.19 -14.62 -11.06
C ARG A 225 2.01 -14.80 -12.56
N ASN A 226 0.92 -15.40 -13.02
CA ASN A 226 0.69 -15.63 -14.44
C ASN A 226 0.38 -14.31 -15.18
N THR A 227 -0.19 -13.32 -14.49
CA THR A 227 -0.74 -12.12 -15.14
C THR A 227 0.05 -10.84 -14.94
N VAL A 228 0.84 -10.69 -13.86
CA VAL A 228 1.68 -9.48 -13.61
C VAL A 228 2.71 -9.21 -14.71
N GLY A 229 2.91 -10.15 -15.64
CA GLY A 229 3.84 -10.05 -16.77
C GLY A 229 5.27 -10.44 -16.38
N THR A 230 6.22 -10.21 -17.29
CA THR A 230 7.64 -10.57 -17.13
C THR A 230 8.58 -9.38 -17.31
N ASN A 231 8.04 -8.21 -17.64
CA ASN A 231 8.81 -6.99 -17.86
C ASN A 231 8.95 -6.21 -16.55
N ALA A 232 10.05 -5.45 -16.42
CA ALA A 232 10.27 -4.50 -15.33
C ALA A 232 10.17 -5.08 -13.90
N LEU A 233 10.30 -6.40 -13.72
CA LEU A 233 10.11 -7.08 -12.43
C LEU A 233 11.01 -6.53 -11.31
N MET A 234 12.21 -6.06 -11.65
CA MET A 234 13.11 -5.44 -10.68
C MET A 234 12.53 -4.18 -10.01
N TYR A 235 11.56 -3.51 -10.66
CA TYR A 235 10.90 -2.31 -10.14
C TYR A 235 9.61 -2.60 -9.38
N GLY A 236 9.20 -3.87 -9.24
CA GLY A 236 7.99 -4.25 -8.51
C GLY A 236 8.30 -4.95 -7.20
N ALA A 237 7.49 -4.71 -6.17
CA ALA A 237 7.44 -5.52 -4.96
C ALA A 237 5.99 -5.87 -4.65
N ALA A 238 5.69 -7.16 -4.55
CA ALA A 238 4.35 -7.65 -4.21
C ALA A 238 4.28 -8.11 -2.75
N TYR A 239 3.12 -7.93 -2.12
CA TYR A 239 2.87 -8.32 -0.73
C TYR A 239 1.61 -9.16 -0.58
N TYR A 240 1.67 -10.16 0.29
CA TYR A 240 0.58 -11.06 0.65
C TYR A 240 0.74 -11.49 2.12
N PRO A 241 -0.35 -11.63 2.90
CA PRO A 241 -1.74 -11.43 2.53
C PRO A 241 -2.24 -10.01 2.89
N TRP A 242 -3.53 -9.77 2.73
CA TRP A 242 -4.19 -8.56 3.23
C TRP A 242 -4.24 -8.53 4.76
N LEU A 243 -4.65 -7.39 5.31
CA LEU A 243 -4.52 -7.08 6.73
C LEU A 243 -5.89 -6.78 7.34
N HIS A 244 -6.18 -7.38 8.50
CA HIS A 244 -7.22 -6.92 9.40
C HIS A 244 -6.69 -5.74 10.21
N THR A 245 -7.12 -4.54 9.87
CA THR A 245 -6.63 -3.29 10.45
C THR A 245 -7.51 -2.76 11.57
N THR A 246 -7.09 -1.65 12.18
CA THR A 246 -7.84 -0.87 13.18
C THR A 246 -7.93 0.57 12.73
N ILE A 247 -8.06 0.81 11.42
CA ILE A 247 -8.13 2.15 10.86
C ILE A 247 -9.49 2.76 11.14
N VAL A 248 -10.58 2.08 10.74
CA VAL A 248 -11.95 2.52 10.96
C VAL A 248 -12.38 2.19 12.39
N GLN A 249 -12.78 3.23 13.13
CA GLN A 249 -13.22 3.13 14.53
C GLN A 249 -14.72 2.93 14.64
N ASP A 250 -15.18 2.43 15.80
CA ASP A 250 -16.62 2.25 16.09
C ASP A 250 -17.41 3.55 16.00
N SER A 251 -16.77 4.68 16.36
CA SER A 251 -17.39 6.01 16.29
C SER A 251 -17.67 6.52 14.88
N GLU A 252 -17.09 5.89 13.85
CA GLU A 252 -17.29 6.24 12.45
C GLU A 252 -18.47 5.47 11.83
N LEU A 253 -19.05 4.51 12.57
CA LEU A 253 -20.09 3.62 12.07
C LEU A 253 -21.45 4.00 12.65
N GLY A 254 -22.51 3.67 11.92
CA GLY A 254 -23.86 3.90 12.36
C GLY A 254 -24.93 3.39 11.41
N LEU A 255 -26.17 3.80 11.66
CA LEU A 255 -27.32 3.47 10.80
C LEU A 255 -27.14 3.99 9.36
N HIS A 256 -26.33 5.04 9.17
CA HIS A 256 -26.01 5.59 7.85
C HIS A 256 -25.20 4.64 6.96
N ASN A 257 -24.63 3.57 7.52
CA ASN A 257 -23.95 2.53 6.74
C ASN A 257 -24.91 1.51 6.13
N LEU A 258 -26.20 1.54 6.44
CA LEU A 258 -27.20 0.68 5.82
C LEU A 258 -28.01 1.48 4.79
N ASP A 259 -28.24 0.88 3.62
CA ASP A 259 -29.20 1.44 2.66
C ASP A 259 -30.64 1.28 3.15
N ASP A 260 -31.58 1.88 2.43
CA ASP A 260 -32.99 1.89 2.82
C ASP A 260 -33.57 0.44 2.90
N ASP A 261 -33.13 -0.47 2.03
CA ASP A 261 -33.51 -1.88 2.03
C ASP A 261 -32.89 -2.63 3.23
N GLY A 262 -31.62 -2.39 3.53
CA GLY A 262 -30.91 -2.92 4.69
C GLY A 262 -31.52 -2.44 6.00
N LEU A 263 -31.95 -1.18 6.08
CA LEU A 263 -32.68 -0.65 7.22
C LEU A 263 -34.06 -1.31 7.36
N ALA A 264 -34.79 -1.52 6.26
CA ALA A 264 -36.07 -2.24 6.31
C ALA A 264 -35.89 -3.66 6.86
N LYS A 265 -34.85 -4.39 6.42
CA LYS A 265 -34.51 -5.72 6.92
C LYS A 265 -34.00 -5.73 8.35
N LEU A 266 -33.29 -4.68 8.78
CA LEU A 266 -32.92 -4.50 10.18
C LEU A 266 -34.16 -4.38 11.06
N LYS A 267 -35.23 -3.70 10.62
CA LYS A 267 -36.49 -3.64 11.36
C LYS A 267 -37.08 -5.02 11.60
N ASP A 268 -37.12 -5.85 10.56
CA ASP A 268 -37.61 -7.23 10.65
C ASP A 268 -36.77 -8.04 11.64
N LEU A 269 -35.44 -7.87 11.57
CA LEU A 269 -34.49 -8.52 12.47
C LEU A 269 -34.67 -8.14 13.94
N LEU A 270 -34.79 -6.83 14.24
CA LEU A 270 -35.03 -6.34 15.59
C LEU A 270 -36.36 -6.87 16.14
N THR A 271 -37.38 -6.96 15.28
CA THR A 271 -38.67 -7.53 15.65
C THR A 271 -38.52 -9.00 16.03
N ILE A 272 -37.81 -9.80 15.24
CA ILE A 272 -37.54 -11.21 15.54
C ILE A 272 -36.75 -11.35 16.84
N GLU A 273 -35.70 -10.56 17.03
CA GLU A 273 -34.82 -10.62 18.19
C GLU A 273 -35.60 -10.36 19.50
N GLN A 274 -36.42 -9.31 19.52
CA GLN A 274 -37.16 -8.88 20.71
C GLN A 274 -38.39 -9.74 21.00
N THR A 275 -38.99 -10.37 19.99
CA THR A 275 -40.19 -11.22 20.17
C THR A 275 -39.87 -12.71 20.35
N SER A 276 -38.61 -13.10 20.17
CA SER A 276 -38.20 -14.50 20.18
C SER A 276 -38.39 -15.19 21.53
N GLY A 277 -39.34 -16.13 21.57
CA GLY A 277 -39.65 -16.93 22.75
C GLY A 277 -40.59 -16.24 23.74
N LEU A 278 -41.21 -15.11 23.34
CA LEU A 278 -42.27 -14.45 24.09
C LEU A 278 -43.65 -15.00 23.72
N SER A 279 -44.57 -15.02 24.70
CA SER A 279 -45.99 -15.31 24.47
C SER A 279 -46.66 -14.15 23.72
N ASP A 280 -47.83 -14.38 23.11
CA ASP A 280 -48.54 -13.32 22.36
C ASP A 280 -48.94 -12.12 23.22
N GLU A 281 -49.16 -12.31 24.52
CA GLU A 281 -49.40 -11.21 25.47
C GLU A 281 -48.12 -10.41 25.77
N ASP A 282 -46.97 -11.09 25.82
CA ASP A 282 -45.68 -10.46 26.12
C ASP A 282 -45.10 -9.68 24.94
N LYS A 283 -45.46 -10.05 23.70
CA LYS A 283 -45.04 -9.37 22.46
C LYS A 283 -45.50 -7.90 22.40
N GLY A 284 -46.55 -7.54 23.15
CA GLY A 284 -47.09 -6.17 23.22
C GLY A 284 -46.51 -5.30 24.35
N LYS A 285 -45.48 -5.75 25.06
CA LYS A 285 -44.87 -4.96 26.16
C LYS A 285 -44.29 -3.65 25.64
N GLN A 286 -44.50 -2.58 26.43
CA GLN A 286 -44.11 -1.21 26.10
C GLN A 286 -42.64 -1.10 25.65
N ALA A 287 -41.71 -1.81 26.28
CA ALA A 287 -40.29 -1.76 25.89
C ALA A 287 -40.00 -2.28 24.46
N VAL A 288 -40.72 -3.31 23.99
CA VAL A 288 -40.58 -3.83 22.61
C VAL A 288 -41.21 -2.86 21.62
N VAL A 289 -42.38 -2.31 21.98
CA VAL A 289 -43.09 -1.32 21.18
C VAL A 289 -42.28 -0.01 21.07
N ASP A 290 -41.70 0.46 22.17
CA ASP A 290 -40.87 1.66 22.23
C ASP A 290 -39.66 1.52 21.31
N MET A 291 -38.96 0.38 21.36
CA MET A 291 -37.78 0.13 20.51
C MET A 291 -38.13 0.08 19.02
N LEU A 292 -39.25 -0.56 18.66
CA LEU A 292 -39.73 -0.61 17.26
C LEU A 292 -40.22 0.77 16.79
N SER A 293 -40.86 1.54 17.67
CA SER A 293 -41.30 2.91 17.37
C SER A 293 -40.13 3.88 17.21
N LEU A 294 -39.05 3.70 17.98
CA LEU A 294 -37.79 4.44 17.82
C LEU A 294 -37.17 4.17 16.44
N PHE A 295 -37.27 2.94 15.94
CA PHE A 295 -36.80 2.59 14.60
C PHE A 295 -37.67 3.20 13.51
N ASP A 296 -39.00 3.18 13.66
CA ASP A 296 -39.89 3.85 12.71
C ASP A 296 -39.63 5.36 12.63
N LEU A 297 -39.24 5.99 13.75
CA LEU A 297 -38.82 7.38 13.79
C LEU A 297 -37.50 7.65 13.03
N VAL A 298 -36.61 6.66 12.92
CA VAL A 298 -35.41 6.73 12.04
C VAL A 298 -35.81 6.64 10.57
N MET A 299 -36.70 5.70 10.23
CA MET A 299 -37.10 5.41 8.86
C MET A 299 -37.88 6.57 8.22
N THR A 300 -38.57 7.39 9.01
CA THR A 300 -39.35 8.54 8.52
C THR A 300 -38.53 9.82 8.35
N ARG A 301 -37.19 9.78 8.57
CA ARG A 301 -36.23 10.88 8.39
C ARG A 301 -36.83 12.28 8.62
N GLY A 302 -36.97 12.69 9.88
CA GLY A 302 -37.14 14.11 10.24
C GLY A 302 -38.34 14.83 9.59
N ALA A 303 -39.40 14.10 9.21
CA ALA A 303 -40.66 14.70 8.84
C ALA A 303 -41.60 14.65 10.05
N ASP A 304 -41.55 15.69 10.87
CA ASP A 304 -42.77 16.31 11.38
C ASP A 304 -42.44 17.75 11.81
N GLY A 305 -43.14 18.71 11.20
CA GLY A 305 -43.08 20.13 11.56
C GLY A 305 -43.72 20.44 12.92
N ASP A 306 -43.67 19.51 13.87
CA ASP A 306 -44.39 19.57 15.14
C ASP A 306 -43.46 19.33 16.33
N GLY A 307 -42.55 20.29 16.56
CA GLY A 307 -42.03 20.72 17.87
C GLY A 307 -41.43 19.72 18.87
N ASN A 308 -41.43 18.42 18.61
CA ASN A 308 -40.89 17.40 19.50
C ASN A 308 -39.40 17.19 19.22
N GLU A 309 -38.61 17.04 20.28
CA GLU A 309 -37.19 16.66 20.20
C GLU A 309 -37.09 15.28 19.53
N VAL A 310 -36.79 15.27 18.23
CA VAL A 310 -36.39 14.09 17.49
C VAL A 310 -35.06 13.62 18.09
N LEU A 311 -35.01 12.41 18.65
CA LEU A 311 -33.75 11.81 19.09
C LEU A 311 -32.76 11.83 17.93
N ALA A 312 -31.52 12.25 18.19
CA ALA A 312 -30.51 12.26 17.14
C ALA A 312 -30.26 10.81 16.68
N VAL A 313 -30.02 10.61 15.38
CA VAL A 313 -29.71 9.28 14.80
C VAL A 313 -28.58 8.57 15.56
N GLN A 314 -27.64 9.34 16.12
CA GLN A 314 -26.54 8.83 16.93
C GLN A 314 -26.99 8.23 18.27
N ASP A 315 -27.99 8.82 18.93
CA ASP A 315 -28.52 8.29 20.19
C ASP A 315 -29.21 6.95 19.95
N ILE A 316 -29.93 6.84 18.82
CA ILE A 316 -30.58 5.61 18.40
C ILE A 316 -29.57 4.53 18.07
N HIS A 317 -28.49 4.87 17.36
CA HIS A 317 -27.36 3.97 17.15
C HIS A 317 -26.76 3.45 18.48
N ASN A 318 -26.48 4.35 19.44
CA ASN A 318 -25.91 3.97 20.73
C ASN A 318 -26.84 3.04 21.53
N MET A 319 -28.15 3.29 21.50
CA MET A 319 -29.14 2.42 22.11
C MET A 319 -29.17 1.06 21.42
N LEU A 320 -29.19 1.01 20.09
CA LEU A 320 -29.24 -0.25 19.34
C LEU A 320 -27.98 -1.10 19.54
N ILE A 321 -26.78 -0.51 19.60
CA ILE A 321 -25.55 -1.24 19.91
C ILE A 321 -25.66 -1.96 21.27
N THR A 322 -26.27 -1.30 22.24
CA THR A 322 -26.38 -1.81 23.61
C THR A 322 -27.49 -2.85 23.76
N LEU A 323 -28.62 -2.62 23.08
CA LEU A 323 -29.85 -3.38 23.28
C LEU A 323 -30.03 -4.54 22.29
N SER A 324 -29.44 -4.46 21.10
CA SER A 324 -29.59 -5.47 20.04
C SER A 324 -28.26 -6.16 19.71
N PRO A 325 -28.09 -7.44 20.09
CA PRO A 325 -26.98 -8.25 19.62
C PRO A 325 -26.94 -8.41 18.10
N ALA A 326 -28.08 -8.45 17.41
CA ALA A 326 -28.12 -8.53 15.95
C ALA A 326 -27.51 -7.27 15.30
N TYR A 327 -27.92 -6.08 15.76
CA TYR A 327 -27.37 -4.81 15.28
C TYR A 327 -25.87 -4.66 15.59
N ASN A 328 -25.46 -5.02 16.81
CA ASN A 328 -24.04 -5.02 17.19
C ASN A 328 -23.22 -5.95 16.27
N SER A 329 -23.76 -7.12 15.94
CA SER A 329 -23.11 -8.07 15.03
C SER A 329 -23.00 -7.51 13.60
N ILE A 330 -24.05 -6.83 13.10
CA ILE A 330 -24.04 -6.15 11.80
C ILE A 330 -22.95 -5.07 11.75
N ILE A 331 -22.94 -4.16 12.74
CA ILE A 331 -21.94 -3.07 12.78
C ILE A 331 -20.52 -3.63 12.95
N THR A 332 -20.34 -4.69 13.73
CA THR A 332 -19.05 -5.37 13.87
C THR A 332 -18.57 -5.99 12.56
N ASP A 333 -19.46 -6.63 11.79
CA ASP A 333 -19.10 -7.21 10.49
C ASP A 333 -18.76 -6.11 9.47
N ILE A 334 -19.56 -5.05 9.39
CA ILE A 334 -19.28 -3.86 8.58
C ILE A 334 -17.89 -3.30 8.94
N LYS A 335 -17.59 -3.15 10.24
CA LYS A 335 -16.27 -2.70 10.70
C LYS A 335 -15.15 -3.59 10.21
N ASN A 336 -15.32 -4.91 10.28
CA ASN A 336 -14.31 -5.87 9.86
C ASN A 336 -14.05 -5.79 8.34
N ARG A 337 -15.11 -5.62 7.53
CA ARG A 337 -14.99 -5.43 6.07
C ARG A 337 -14.28 -4.14 5.70
N LEU A 338 -14.61 -3.04 6.39
CA LEU A 338 -13.96 -1.74 6.14
C LEU A 338 -12.51 -1.70 6.63
N ASN A 339 -12.18 -2.50 7.65
CA ASN A 339 -10.82 -2.66 8.15
C ASN A 339 -10.01 -3.73 7.42
N LEU A 340 -10.61 -4.46 6.46
CA LEU A 340 -9.88 -5.36 5.58
C LEU A 340 -9.18 -4.53 4.50
N LEU A 341 -7.88 -4.26 4.69
CA LEU A 341 -7.11 -3.38 3.81
C LEU A 341 -5.92 -4.11 3.17
N PRO A 342 -5.58 -3.79 1.91
CA PRO A 342 -4.38 -4.29 1.27
C PRO A 342 -3.11 -3.64 1.85
N PRO A 343 -1.96 -4.36 1.86
CA PRO A 343 -0.77 -3.94 2.59
C PRO A 343 0.08 -2.85 1.92
N SER A 344 -0.07 -2.56 0.63
CA SER A 344 0.81 -1.65 -0.13
C SER A 344 1.00 -0.28 0.53
N SER A 345 -0.06 0.26 1.11
CA SER A 345 -0.04 1.58 1.76
C SER A 345 0.70 1.55 3.10
N ALA A 346 0.51 0.48 3.89
CA ALA A 346 1.33 0.24 5.09
C ALA A 346 2.80 0.09 4.71
N MET A 347 3.09 -0.65 3.64
CA MET A 347 4.45 -0.86 3.15
C MET A 347 5.13 0.42 2.68
N ALA A 348 4.41 1.31 1.98
CA ALA A 348 4.92 2.63 1.64
C ALA A 348 5.30 3.43 2.89
N GLY A 349 4.50 3.34 3.95
CA GLY A 349 4.77 3.96 5.25
C GLY A 349 6.04 3.38 5.89
N ILE A 350 6.11 2.05 5.99
CA ILE A 350 7.26 1.32 6.55
C ILE A 350 8.55 1.64 5.78
N MET A 351 8.50 1.66 4.44
CA MET A 351 9.66 2.05 3.63
C MET A 351 10.09 3.48 3.91
N THR A 352 9.14 4.40 4.09
CA THR A 352 9.43 5.80 4.45
C THR A 352 10.09 5.92 5.81
N MET A 353 9.56 5.21 6.81
CA MET A 353 10.12 5.16 8.15
C MET A 353 11.54 4.53 8.16
N VAL A 354 11.74 3.41 7.47
CA VAL A 354 13.02 2.71 7.42
C VAL A 354 14.07 3.57 6.72
N ASP A 355 13.72 4.22 5.62
CA ASP A 355 14.62 5.13 4.92
C ASP A 355 15.07 6.29 5.81
N ALA A 356 14.13 6.93 6.51
CA ALA A 356 14.42 8.07 7.37
C ALA A 356 15.29 7.70 8.59
N THR A 357 15.14 6.48 9.12
CA THR A 357 15.82 6.05 10.36
C THR A 357 17.10 5.26 10.11
N ARG A 358 17.19 4.56 8.97
CA ARG A 358 18.23 3.56 8.70
C ARG A 358 18.86 3.65 7.32
N GLY A 359 18.34 4.52 6.45
CA GLY A 359 18.77 4.66 5.07
C GLY A 359 18.14 3.62 4.13
N VAL A 360 18.03 3.99 2.86
CA VAL A 360 17.40 3.19 1.78
C VAL A 360 18.08 1.83 1.55
N TRP A 361 19.34 1.69 1.98
CA TRP A 361 20.11 0.44 1.91
C TRP A 361 19.68 -0.62 2.92
N LYS A 362 18.85 -0.27 3.92
CA LYS A 362 18.26 -1.27 4.82
C LYS A 362 17.02 -1.89 4.19
N ALA A 363 16.97 -3.22 4.16
CA ALA A 363 15.78 -3.98 3.79
C ALA A 363 14.56 -3.60 4.66
N PRO A 364 13.40 -3.25 4.07
CA PRO A 364 12.17 -2.92 4.79
C PRO A 364 11.43 -4.19 5.25
N ALA A 365 12.15 -5.09 5.90
CA ALA A 365 11.65 -6.36 6.46
C ALA A 365 12.16 -6.54 7.88
N ASN A 366 11.49 -7.44 8.61
CA ASN A 366 11.55 -7.57 10.06
C ASN A 366 11.18 -6.24 10.75
N VAL A 367 10.05 -5.67 10.32
CA VAL A 367 9.48 -4.42 10.85
C VAL A 367 8.01 -4.68 11.15
N SER A 368 7.55 -4.23 12.32
CA SER A 368 6.16 -4.35 12.74
C SER A 368 5.24 -3.47 11.91
N VAL A 369 4.05 -3.99 11.61
CA VAL A 369 2.99 -3.24 10.92
C VAL A 369 2.04 -2.66 11.97
N ASN A 370 1.94 -1.33 12.03
CA ASN A 370 1.09 -0.61 12.97
C ASN A 370 -0.36 -0.60 12.52
N SER A 371 -1.27 -0.48 13.50
CA SER A 371 -2.73 -0.46 13.29
C SER A 371 -3.26 -1.72 12.60
N VAL A 372 -2.61 -2.87 12.84
CA VAL A 372 -2.99 -4.18 12.32
C VAL A 372 -3.19 -5.16 13.47
N ILE A 373 -4.27 -5.94 13.40
CA ILE A 373 -4.58 -7.01 14.34
C ILE A 373 -3.89 -8.29 13.89
N ALA A 374 -4.08 -8.68 12.63
CA ALA A 374 -3.54 -9.90 12.04
C ALA A 374 -3.52 -9.82 10.49
N PRO A 375 -2.65 -10.58 9.81
CA PRO A 375 -2.85 -10.94 8.42
C PRO A 375 -4.11 -11.80 8.27
N THR A 376 -4.78 -11.72 7.12
CA THR A 376 -6.00 -12.52 6.84
C THR A 376 -5.72 -14.00 6.70
N VAL A 377 -4.50 -14.34 6.27
CA VAL A 377 -4.03 -15.71 6.09
C VAL A 377 -2.80 -15.93 6.95
N ASN A 378 -2.79 -16.99 7.74
CA ASN A 378 -1.62 -17.36 8.51
C ASN A 378 -0.68 -18.22 7.65
N ILE A 379 0.44 -17.64 7.23
CA ILE A 379 1.41 -18.31 6.36
C ILE A 379 2.40 -19.11 7.23
N SER A 380 2.51 -20.41 6.96
CA SER A 380 3.51 -21.30 7.55
C SER A 380 4.90 -21.12 6.91
N HIS A 381 5.92 -21.77 7.48
CA HIS A 381 7.28 -21.71 6.93
C HIS A 381 7.35 -22.33 5.52
N ASP A 382 6.68 -23.48 5.32
CA ASP A 382 6.73 -24.22 4.06
C ASP A 382 5.98 -23.48 2.95
N GLU A 383 4.82 -22.88 3.26
CA GLU A 383 4.07 -22.06 2.30
C GLU A 383 4.86 -20.81 1.89
N GLN A 384 5.61 -20.22 2.82
CA GLN A 384 6.46 -19.07 2.52
C GLN A 384 7.58 -19.40 1.53
N GLN A 385 8.09 -20.64 1.52
CA GLN A 385 9.15 -21.04 0.59
C GLN A 385 8.70 -20.83 -0.87
N ASP A 386 7.47 -21.22 -1.19
CA ASP A 386 6.89 -21.04 -2.52
C ASP A 386 6.68 -19.56 -2.85
N LEU A 387 6.29 -18.72 -1.88
CA LEU A 387 6.16 -17.27 -2.09
C LEU A 387 7.50 -16.62 -2.46
N ASN A 388 8.58 -17.08 -1.83
CA ASN A 388 9.92 -16.53 -1.96
C ASN A 388 10.62 -16.96 -3.27
N VAL A 389 10.62 -18.24 -3.62
CA VAL A 389 11.38 -18.77 -4.78
C VAL A 389 10.47 -19.64 -5.65
N THR A 390 10.42 -19.34 -6.94
CA THR A 390 9.81 -20.21 -7.95
C THR A 390 10.72 -20.34 -9.16
N LEU A 391 10.43 -21.27 -10.08
CA LEU A 391 11.19 -21.40 -11.33
C LEU A 391 11.13 -20.15 -12.23
N GLN A 392 10.07 -19.35 -12.13
CA GLN A 392 9.78 -18.23 -13.02
C GLN A 392 10.13 -16.86 -12.40
N GLY A 393 10.59 -16.83 -11.14
CA GLY A 393 10.75 -15.60 -10.37
C GLY A 393 9.42 -15.14 -9.76
N LYS A 394 9.15 -13.83 -9.78
CA LYS A 394 7.92 -13.22 -9.26
C LYS A 394 7.69 -13.54 -7.78
N SER A 395 8.73 -13.24 -6.99
CA SER A 395 8.68 -13.38 -5.54
C SER A 395 7.62 -12.46 -4.94
N ILE A 396 6.93 -12.97 -3.93
CA ILE A 396 5.90 -12.25 -3.18
C ILE A 396 6.34 -12.22 -1.73
N ASN A 397 6.30 -11.05 -1.12
CA ASN A 397 6.76 -10.84 0.25
C ASN A 397 5.64 -11.17 1.23
N ALA A 398 5.91 -12.09 2.15
CA ALA A 398 4.94 -12.48 3.17
C ALA A 398 4.84 -11.44 4.30
N ILE A 399 3.64 -11.20 4.81
CA ILE A 399 3.39 -10.54 6.10
C ILE A 399 2.88 -11.61 7.06
N ARG A 400 3.51 -11.74 8.24
CA ARG A 400 3.30 -12.88 9.15
C ARG A 400 3.11 -12.42 10.58
N SER A 401 2.34 -13.19 11.34
CA SER A 401 2.21 -13.03 12.79
C SER A 401 3.23 -13.88 13.54
N PHE A 402 3.88 -13.29 14.53
CA PHE A 402 4.80 -13.95 15.42
C PHE A 402 4.35 -13.76 16.88
N ILE A 403 4.31 -14.84 17.64
CA ILE A 403 3.92 -14.80 19.05
C ILE A 403 4.94 -13.95 19.82
N GLY A 404 4.49 -12.87 20.44
CA GLY A 404 5.33 -11.95 21.21
C GLY A 404 5.95 -10.80 20.41
N GLU A 405 5.96 -10.86 19.07
CA GLU A 405 6.51 -9.80 18.19
C GLU A 405 5.44 -9.10 17.34
N GLY A 406 4.22 -9.66 17.28
CA GLY A 406 3.11 -9.09 16.53
C GLY A 406 3.16 -9.40 15.04
N VAL A 407 2.58 -8.53 14.21
CA VAL A 407 2.56 -8.69 12.75
C VAL A 407 3.79 -8.02 12.15
N LEU A 408 4.62 -8.81 11.47
CA LEU A 408 5.87 -8.36 10.86
C LEU A 408 5.84 -8.51 9.34
N VAL A 409 6.46 -7.55 8.65
CA VAL A 409 6.84 -7.72 7.25
C VAL A 409 8.00 -8.72 7.17
N TRP A 410 7.80 -9.83 6.47
CA TRP A 410 8.72 -10.97 6.49
C TRP A 410 9.24 -11.34 5.09
N GLY A 411 9.55 -10.32 4.28
CA GLY A 411 10.17 -10.44 2.97
C GLY A 411 10.62 -9.08 2.42
N ALA A 412 11.71 -9.06 1.66
CA ALA A 412 12.25 -7.84 1.03
C ALA A 412 12.73 -8.06 -0.41
N ARG A 413 12.07 -8.95 -1.15
CA ARG A 413 12.39 -9.27 -2.54
C ARG A 413 11.58 -8.43 -3.52
N THR A 414 12.19 -8.08 -4.64
CA THR A 414 11.46 -7.57 -5.81
C THR A 414 10.78 -8.73 -6.52
N LEU A 415 9.94 -8.45 -7.52
CA LEU A 415 9.38 -9.49 -8.39
C LEU A 415 10.51 -10.20 -9.18
N ASP A 416 11.67 -9.58 -9.36
CA ASP A 416 12.85 -10.22 -9.97
C ASP A 416 13.68 -11.01 -8.94
N GLY A 417 13.01 -11.76 -8.06
CA GLY A 417 13.65 -12.41 -6.92
C GLY A 417 14.66 -13.50 -7.25
N ASN A 418 14.68 -14.02 -8.47
CA ASN A 418 15.69 -14.98 -8.92
C ASN A 418 16.97 -14.31 -9.44
N SER A 419 16.92 -13.01 -9.76
CA SER A 419 18.09 -12.25 -10.20
C SER A 419 19.20 -12.29 -9.15
N GLN A 420 20.45 -12.30 -9.59
CA GLN A 420 21.57 -12.15 -8.68
C GLN A 420 21.85 -10.68 -8.36
N ASP A 421 21.38 -9.76 -9.20
CA ASP A 421 21.65 -8.32 -9.05
C ASP A 421 20.47 -7.58 -8.41
N TRP A 422 19.25 -7.90 -8.83
CA TRP A 422 18.05 -7.12 -8.50
C TRP A 422 17.05 -7.83 -7.59
N ARG A 423 17.47 -8.92 -6.93
CA ARG A 423 16.63 -9.71 -6.03
C ARG A 423 15.95 -8.89 -4.94
N TYR A 424 16.64 -7.91 -4.37
CA TYR A 424 16.24 -7.27 -3.12
C TYR A 424 15.79 -5.82 -3.32
N ILE A 425 14.72 -5.44 -2.61
CA ILE A 425 14.10 -4.11 -2.66
C ILE A 425 15.12 -3.03 -2.28
N ASN A 426 15.84 -3.21 -1.16
CA ASN A 426 16.83 -2.23 -0.72
C ASN A 426 17.98 -2.06 -1.72
N VAL A 427 18.39 -3.13 -2.41
CA VAL A 427 19.45 -3.06 -3.42
C VAL A 427 18.98 -2.22 -4.61
N ARG A 428 17.80 -2.50 -5.17
CA ARG A 428 17.26 -1.74 -6.29
C ARG A 428 16.97 -0.27 -5.92
N ARG A 429 16.39 -0.02 -4.75
CA ARG A 429 16.07 1.35 -4.28
C ARG A 429 17.34 2.16 -4.01
N THR A 430 18.37 1.54 -3.41
CA THR A 430 19.68 2.19 -3.23
C THR A 430 20.31 2.53 -4.57
N MET A 431 20.28 1.60 -5.53
CA MET A 431 20.81 1.89 -6.87
C MET A 431 20.07 3.05 -7.55
N ILE A 432 18.74 3.09 -7.46
CA ILE A 432 17.92 4.21 -7.98
C ILE A 432 18.36 5.53 -7.34
N MET A 433 18.51 5.57 -6.01
CA MET A 433 18.96 6.79 -5.31
C MET A 433 20.32 7.25 -5.83
N LEU A 434 21.30 6.34 -5.97
CA LEU A 434 22.63 6.67 -6.45
C LEU A 434 22.60 7.19 -7.90
N GLU A 435 21.89 6.48 -8.79
CA GLU A 435 21.74 6.83 -10.21
C GLU A 435 21.10 8.22 -10.37
N GLN A 436 19.98 8.47 -9.68
CA GLN A 436 19.24 9.74 -9.81
C GLN A 436 20.01 10.92 -9.19
N SER A 437 20.66 10.71 -8.05
CA SER A 437 21.49 11.75 -7.40
C SER A 437 22.66 12.15 -8.30
N ILE A 438 23.40 11.16 -8.83
CA ILE A 438 24.53 11.41 -9.74
C ILE A 438 24.05 12.06 -11.04
N LYS A 439 22.93 11.61 -11.61
CA LYS A 439 22.33 12.19 -12.83
C LYS A 439 21.93 13.65 -12.62
N ALA A 440 21.31 13.98 -11.49
CA ALA A 440 20.93 15.35 -11.15
C ALA A 440 22.16 16.26 -11.04
N ALA A 441 23.21 15.79 -10.37
CA ALA A 441 24.46 16.53 -10.20
C ALA A 441 25.24 16.69 -11.53
N ALA A 442 25.26 15.65 -12.37
CA ALA A 442 25.92 15.65 -13.67
C ALA A 442 25.30 16.68 -14.65
N LYS A 443 24.03 17.08 -14.45
CA LYS A 443 23.35 18.08 -15.27
C LYS A 443 24.08 19.42 -15.32
N ALA A 444 24.79 19.79 -14.24
CA ALA A 444 25.57 21.03 -14.18
C ALA A 444 26.76 21.06 -15.15
N PHE A 445 27.17 19.91 -15.70
CA PHE A 445 28.30 19.79 -16.64
C PHE A 445 27.84 19.71 -18.10
N VAL A 446 26.53 19.75 -18.36
CA VAL A 446 26.00 19.78 -19.72
C VAL A 446 26.37 21.13 -20.36
N PHE A 447 26.95 21.10 -21.56
CA PHE A 447 27.52 22.25 -22.28
C PHE A 447 28.81 22.84 -21.71
N GLU A 448 29.40 22.24 -20.68
CA GLU A 448 30.78 22.58 -20.28
C GLU A 448 31.80 22.08 -21.32
N PRO A 449 32.98 22.71 -21.43
CA PRO A 449 34.04 22.23 -22.31
C PRO A 449 34.39 20.76 -22.03
N ASN A 450 34.35 19.89 -23.06
CA ASN A 450 34.66 18.46 -22.93
C ASN A 450 36.19 18.23 -22.88
N VAL A 451 36.79 18.59 -21.75
CA VAL A 451 38.25 18.55 -21.51
C VAL A 451 38.57 17.89 -20.17
N ALA A 452 39.85 17.48 -19.99
CA ALA A 452 40.31 16.78 -18.80
C ALA A 452 39.99 17.46 -17.46
N GLY A 453 39.97 18.80 -17.41
CA GLY A 453 39.59 19.53 -16.20
C GLY A 453 38.15 19.27 -15.76
N THR A 454 37.22 19.22 -16.71
CA THR A 454 35.80 18.91 -16.48
C THR A 454 35.65 17.46 -16.00
N TRP A 455 36.37 16.53 -16.62
CA TRP A 455 36.35 15.11 -16.25
C TRP A 455 36.84 14.86 -14.81
N ILE A 456 37.93 15.51 -14.41
CA ILE A 456 38.46 15.40 -13.03
C ILE A 456 37.45 15.98 -12.03
N THR A 457 36.79 17.08 -12.37
CA THR A 457 35.81 17.74 -11.49
C THR A 457 34.59 16.85 -11.26
N ILE A 458 33.99 16.32 -12.33
CA ILE A 458 32.82 15.43 -12.20
C ILE A 458 33.19 14.12 -11.50
N LYS A 459 34.37 13.56 -11.78
CA LYS A 459 34.88 12.37 -11.09
C LYS A 459 34.99 12.60 -9.59
N GLY A 460 35.68 13.65 -9.16
CA GLY A 460 35.87 13.96 -7.74
C GLY A 460 34.55 14.22 -7.01
N MET A 461 33.59 14.86 -7.69
CA MET A 461 32.24 15.06 -7.16
C MET A 461 31.53 13.72 -6.88
N ILE A 462 31.55 12.80 -7.84
CA ILE A 462 30.91 11.47 -7.69
C ILE A 462 31.64 10.65 -6.63
N GLU A 463 32.98 10.63 -6.64
CA GLU A 463 33.78 9.90 -5.65
C GLU A 463 33.53 10.39 -4.22
N ASN A 464 33.43 11.70 -4.01
CA ASN A 464 33.12 12.25 -2.68
C ASN A 464 31.72 11.84 -2.21
N PHE A 465 30.72 11.82 -3.11
CA PHE A 465 29.38 11.37 -2.76
C PHE A 465 29.37 9.89 -2.36
N LEU A 466 29.94 9.01 -3.19
CA LEU A 466 30.01 7.58 -2.91
C LEU A 466 30.83 7.27 -1.65
N TYR A 467 31.84 8.07 -1.34
CA TYR A 467 32.57 7.99 -0.08
C TYR A 467 31.66 8.21 1.14
N GLN A 468 30.78 9.22 1.10
CA GLN A 468 29.82 9.45 2.18
C GLN A 468 28.82 8.29 2.30
N GLN A 469 28.33 7.78 1.18
CA GLN A 469 27.41 6.64 1.17
C GLN A 469 28.07 5.36 1.74
N TRP A 470 29.34 5.11 1.40
CA TRP A 470 30.13 4.04 2.01
C TRP A 470 30.30 4.23 3.52
N LYS A 471 30.65 5.44 3.97
CA LYS A 471 30.74 5.75 5.41
C LYS A 471 29.45 5.54 6.19
N ASN A 472 28.31 5.78 5.54
CA ASN A 472 26.99 5.56 6.12
C ASN A 472 26.55 4.07 6.09
N GLY A 473 27.37 3.18 5.51
CA GLY A 473 27.10 1.74 5.44
C GLY A 473 26.20 1.32 4.28
N ALA A 474 25.95 2.20 3.31
CA ALA A 474 25.17 1.89 2.12
C ALA A 474 25.91 0.94 1.16
N LEU A 475 27.24 1.13 1.08
CA LEU A 475 28.13 0.36 0.23
C LEU A 475 28.96 -0.61 1.07
N ALA A 476 29.14 -1.83 0.57
CA ALA A 476 29.92 -2.89 1.19
C ALA A 476 31.38 -2.82 0.76
N GLY A 477 32.31 -2.92 1.69
CA GLY A 477 33.75 -2.93 1.41
C GLY A 477 34.56 -2.56 2.64
N SER A 478 35.70 -3.22 2.84
CA SER A 478 36.59 -2.95 3.97
C SER A 478 37.29 -1.59 3.86
N GLN A 479 37.44 -1.12 2.62
CA GLN A 479 37.99 0.16 2.22
C GLN A 479 37.17 0.73 1.06
N ALA A 480 37.24 2.03 0.83
CA ALA A 480 36.47 2.71 -0.22
C ALA A 480 36.68 2.11 -1.62
N ALA A 481 37.90 1.66 -1.93
CA ALA A 481 38.25 1.06 -3.23
C ALA A 481 37.57 -0.30 -3.49
N ASP A 482 37.17 -1.02 -2.43
CA ASP A 482 36.39 -2.25 -2.55
C ASP A 482 34.89 -1.93 -2.78
N ALA A 483 34.45 -0.77 -2.30
CA ALA A 483 33.05 -0.38 -2.26
C ALA A 483 32.58 0.32 -3.53
N TYR A 484 33.43 1.11 -4.18
CA TYR A 484 33.11 1.78 -5.43
C TYR A 484 34.33 2.14 -6.28
N SER A 485 34.10 2.39 -7.57
CA SER A 485 35.09 3.02 -8.45
C SER A 485 34.42 3.92 -9.48
N VAL A 486 35.11 5.01 -9.84
CA VAL A 486 34.64 5.99 -10.84
C VAL A 486 35.73 6.17 -11.90
N SER A 487 35.38 5.91 -13.15
CA SER A 487 36.28 6.03 -14.30
C SER A 487 35.73 7.01 -15.32
N VAL A 488 36.57 7.95 -15.74
CA VAL A 488 36.30 8.90 -16.82
C VAL A 488 37.61 9.37 -17.45
N GLY A 489 37.70 9.32 -18.78
CA GLY A 489 38.83 9.91 -19.51
C GLY A 489 39.12 9.28 -20.87
N LEU A 490 39.90 9.99 -21.68
CA LEU A 490 40.40 9.50 -22.98
C LEU A 490 41.32 8.29 -22.79
N GLY A 491 41.03 7.19 -23.48
CA GLY A 491 41.74 5.93 -23.34
C GLY A 491 41.35 5.11 -22.10
N SER A 492 40.42 5.61 -21.28
CA SER A 492 39.82 4.88 -20.15
C SER A 492 38.38 4.49 -20.45
N THR A 493 37.48 5.47 -20.53
CA THR A 493 36.05 5.26 -20.84
C THR A 493 35.62 5.87 -22.17
N MET A 494 36.46 6.73 -22.75
CA MET A 494 36.18 7.47 -23.98
C MET A 494 37.27 7.27 -25.03
N THR A 495 36.86 7.32 -26.28
CA THR A 495 37.73 7.40 -27.46
C THR A 495 37.87 8.85 -27.93
N ALA A 496 38.78 9.10 -28.88
CA ALA A 496 38.88 10.43 -29.51
C ALA A 496 37.59 10.82 -30.24
N ASN A 497 36.89 9.84 -30.84
CA ASN A 497 35.62 10.08 -31.52
C ASN A 497 34.51 10.48 -30.53
N ASP A 498 34.43 9.83 -29.36
CA ASP A 498 33.45 10.25 -28.33
C ASP A 498 33.61 11.73 -27.97
N ILE A 499 34.86 12.24 -27.91
CA ILE A 499 35.12 13.66 -27.62
C ILE A 499 34.67 14.56 -28.78
N LEU A 500 34.97 14.17 -30.03
CA LEU A 500 34.54 14.91 -31.22
C LEU A 500 33.02 14.94 -31.38
N ASP A 501 32.36 13.84 -31.00
CA ASP A 501 30.90 13.70 -30.98
C ASP A 501 30.26 14.40 -29.77
N GLY A 502 31.05 15.02 -28.89
CA GLY A 502 30.58 15.74 -27.70
C GLY A 502 30.07 14.84 -26.56
N ILE A 503 30.43 13.55 -26.59
CA ILE A 503 30.01 12.55 -25.60
C ILE A 503 31.04 12.47 -24.47
N MET A 504 30.55 12.53 -23.23
CA MET A 504 31.33 12.23 -22.02
C MET A 504 30.81 10.93 -21.38
N ARG A 505 31.64 9.89 -21.34
CA ARG A 505 31.28 8.58 -20.73
C ARG A 505 31.89 8.43 -19.36
N ILE A 506 31.06 8.22 -18.36
CA ILE A 506 31.46 7.97 -16.97
C ILE A 506 31.00 6.57 -16.60
N THR A 507 31.91 5.76 -16.09
CA THR A 507 31.61 4.42 -15.56
C THR A 507 31.69 4.48 -14.04
N VAL A 508 30.59 4.11 -13.38
CA VAL A 508 30.50 4.03 -11.93
C VAL A 508 30.20 2.58 -11.55
N LEU A 509 31.02 2.02 -10.67
CA LEU A 509 30.81 0.69 -10.10
C LEU A 509 30.58 0.85 -8.60
N VAL A 510 29.61 0.14 -8.04
CA VAL A 510 29.29 0.16 -6.61
C VAL A 510 28.97 -1.25 -6.11
N ALA A 511 29.39 -1.56 -4.89
CA ALA A 511 29.03 -2.77 -4.18
C ALA A 511 27.97 -2.44 -3.12
N ILE A 512 26.70 -2.71 -3.40
CA ILE A 512 25.60 -2.39 -2.47
C ILE A 512 25.48 -3.47 -1.39
N SER A 513 25.21 -3.05 -0.15
CA SER A 513 24.97 -3.96 0.97
C SER A 513 23.74 -4.86 0.72
N ARG A 514 23.88 -6.16 0.96
CA ARG A 514 22.82 -7.17 0.78
C ARG A 514 22.29 -7.63 2.15
N PRO A 515 20.99 -7.93 2.29
CA PRO A 515 20.44 -8.44 3.54
C PRO A 515 20.87 -9.90 3.80
N ALA A 516 21.07 -10.25 5.07
CA ALA A 516 21.19 -11.63 5.50
C ALA A 516 19.78 -12.21 5.69
N GLU A 517 19.29 -12.95 4.68
CA GLU A 517 17.95 -13.54 4.68
C GLU A 517 17.91 -14.93 5.35
N PHE A 518 19.01 -15.67 5.27
CA PHE A 518 19.14 -17.02 5.84
C PHE A 518 20.28 -17.04 6.85
N ILE A 519 20.05 -17.66 8.00
CA ILE A 519 21.06 -17.89 9.04
C ILE A 519 21.08 -19.39 9.31
N GLU A 520 22.20 -20.04 8.99
CA GLU A 520 22.42 -21.46 9.28
C GLU A 520 23.29 -21.59 10.54
N ILE A 521 22.81 -22.34 11.53
CA ILE A 521 23.56 -22.66 12.75
C ILE A 521 23.85 -24.15 12.75
N THR A 522 25.11 -24.53 12.54
CA THR A 522 25.54 -25.92 12.57
C THR A 522 25.96 -26.32 13.98
N PHE A 523 25.27 -27.30 14.58
CA PHE A 523 25.69 -27.92 15.83
C PHE A 523 26.57 -29.14 15.56
N GLN A 524 27.73 -29.21 16.22
CA GLN A 524 28.58 -30.41 16.23
C GLN A 524 28.94 -30.76 17.66
N GLN A 525 28.64 -32.00 18.07
CA GLN A 525 29.05 -32.48 19.38
C GLN A 525 30.57 -32.66 19.39
N GLN A 526 31.25 -31.82 20.15
CA GLN A 526 32.69 -31.98 20.36
C GLN A 526 32.92 -33.13 21.35
N MET A 527 33.86 -34.03 21.04
CA MET A 527 34.34 -35.01 22.03
C MET A 527 34.85 -34.27 23.27
N GLN A 528 34.42 -34.73 24.43
CA GLN A 528 34.85 -34.19 25.72
C GLN A 528 36.39 -34.26 25.79
N LYS A 529 37.04 -33.08 25.87
CA LYS A 529 38.51 -32.97 25.89
C LYS A 529 39.10 -33.13 27.30
N SER A 530 38.25 -33.30 28.32
CA SER A 530 38.60 -33.62 29.71
C SER A 530 37.39 -34.12 30.47
#